data_AF-A0A351CCQ0-F1
#
_entry.id   AF-A0A351CCQ0-F1
#
_cell.length_a   1.000
_cell.length_b   1.000
_cell.length_c   1.000
_cell.angle_alpha   90.00
_cell.angle_beta   90.00
_cell.angle_gamma   90.00
#
_symmetry.space_group_name_H-M   'P 1'
#
loop_
_entity.id
_entity.type
_entity.pdbx_description
1 polymer ?
#
loop_
_entity_poly.entity_id
_entity_poly.type
_entity_poly.pdbx_seq_one_letter_code
_entity_poly.pdbx_strand_id
1 'polypeptide(L)'
;MTAVSSYIEVAVALPVYSTYVYSVPENLLALVSTGKRVLVPFGRRRVTGYILGACKKTDQGKIKNILDILDDEPLFPSSMIHFFRWTADYYLHPIGDVIKCALPSGLNIYDFAAISITKKGEEALSGDSLTPLEREILNLLKGESCGLRKLREKLNNKIPNALIYAMLHQGFIVHDRELKVGITKPKMQRHVSLIDSNIPMGSLSKSKQKIIEAIKSQGEISINKLKELVPSASKLIKYLEADRYISIFNKQVYRDPLGELIKPDTPHRLTDEQNRVVSKVIRTLGEKFNTFLLSGVTGSGKTEVYMHIAAKAIDQGYSVLVLVPEIALISQTERRFRARFGDRVAILHSGLSAGERYDQWVRIARDEVSIAIGARSAVFAPLKNIGIIIVDEEHDTSYKQDNRLRYNARDLAVVRAKQQNAVALLGSATPSIQSYYNVKTEKFKGVILTERVENRSLPKVTVVDLRKSRDVRGS
;
A
#
# COMPACT_ATOMS: atom_id res chain seq x y z
N MET A 1 16.60 14.83 -19.80
CA MET A 1 17.62 14.41 -18.82
C MET A 1 17.59 15.39 -17.67
N THR A 2 16.93 15.06 -16.56
CA THR A 2 16.93 15.91 -15.35
C THR A 2 18.30 15.84 -14.70
N ALA A 3 18.94 16.99 -14.52
CA ALA A 3 20.22 17.10 -13.83
C ALA A 3 20.12 16.44 -12.45
N VAL A 4 20.95 15.43 -12.20
CA VAL A 4 21.00 14.75 -10.91
C VAL A 4 21.57 15.73 -9.89
N SER A 5 20.73 16.22 -8.98
CA SER A 5 21.19 17.11 -7.91
C SER A 5 21.98 16.31 -6.88
N SER A 6 23.14 16.81 -6.49
CA SER A 6 23.94 16.24 -5.40
C SER A 6 23.29 16.41 -4.02
N TYR A 7 22.16 17.14 -3.93
CA TYR A 7 21.43 17.39 -2.69
C TYR A 7 19.94 17.06 -2.82
N ILE A 8 19.40 16.43 -1.79
CA ILE A 8 18.00 16.02 -1.71
C ILE A 8 17.35 16.48 -0.41
N GLU A 9 16.06 16.77 -0.49
CA GLU A 9 15.20 17.00 0.66
C GLU A 9 14.58 15.68 1.13
N VAL A 10 14.67 15.41 2.44
CA VAL A 10 14.24 14.16 3.05
C VAL A 10 13.29 14.42 4.22
N ALA A 11 12.11 13.80 4.19
CA ALA A 11 11.24 13.66 5.35
C ALA A 11 11.65 12.42 6.15
N VAL A 12 12.14 12.60 7.37
CA VAL A 12 12.58 11.49 8.22
C VAL A 12 11.35 10.80 8.84
N ALA A 13 11.30 9.46 8.86
CA ALA A 13 10.16 8.67 9.38
C ALA A 13 10.08 8.63 10.92
N LEU A 14 10.17 9.82 11.54
CA LEU A 14 10.15 10.12 12.97
C LEU A 14 9.16 11.27 13.23
N PRO A 15 8.72 11.47 14.49
CA PRO A 15 7.80 12.55 14.86
C PRO A 15 8.51 13.92 14.90
N VAL A 16 9.04 14.37 13.77
CA VAL A 16 9.70 15.67 13.57
C VAL A 16 9.02 16.43 12.43
N TYR A 17 8.65 17.68 12.67
CA TYR A 17 7.86 18.48 11.72
C TYR A 17 8.65 18.94 10.49
N SER A 18 9.95 19.15 10.65
CA SER A 18 10.82 19.64 9.57
C SER A 18 11.28 18.53 8.62
N THR A 19 11.61 18.94 7.40
CA THR A 19 12.41 18.15 6.45
C THR A 19 13.89 18.52 6.58
N TYR A 20 14.76 17.67 6.03
CA TYR A 20 16.20 17.81 6.18
C TYR A 20 16.91 17.65 4.84
N VAL A 21 18.00 18.40 4.65
CA VAL A 21 18.83 18.33 3.44
C VAL A 21 19.98 17.37 3.65
N TYR A 22 20.15 16.44 2.71
CA TYR A 22 21.27 15.52 2.67
C TYR A 22 21.99 15.60 1.32
N SER A 23 23.28 15.28 1.35
CA SER A 23 24.07 15.11 0.13
C SER A 23 24.09 13.65 -0.33
N VAL A 24 24.17 13.45 -1.64
CA VAL A 24 24.13 12.14 -2.30
C VAL A 24 25.56 11.76 -2.75
N PRO A 25 26.14 10.67 -2.21
CA PRO A 25 27.40 10.11 -2.71
C PRO A 25 27.34 9.75 -4.20
N GLU A 26 28.46 9.88 -4.93
CA GLU A 26 28.51 9.65 -6.38
C GLU A 26 28.00 8.28 -6.79
N ASN A 27 28.32 7.24 -6.03
CA ASN A 27 27.89 5.85 -6.29
C ASN A 27 26.37 5.63 -6.14
N LEU A 28 25.65 6.58 -5.53
CA LEU A 28 24.20 6.50 -5.33
C LEU A 28 23.42 7.46 -6.24
N LEU A 29 24.08 8.38 -6.94
CA LEU A 29 23.43 9.41 -7.76
C LEU A 29 22.46 8.82 -8.80
N ALA A 30 22.84 7.73 -9.46
CA ALA A 30 22.01 7.07 -10.47
C ALA A 30 20.72 6.43 -9.90
N LEU A 31 20.70 6.11 -8.60
CA LEU A 31 19.58 5.43 -7.95
C LEU A 31 18.60 6.40 -7.30
N VAL A 32 18.98 7.67 -7.11
CA VAL A 32 18.16 8.69 -6.46
C VAL A 32 16.96 9.05 -7.31
N SER A 33 15.79 8.93 -6.69
CA SER A 33 14.54 9.46 -7.24
C SER A 33 13.61 9.86 -6.10
N THR A 34 12.79 10.88 -6.37
CA THR A 34 11.64 11.23 -5.52
C THR A 34 10.76 10.01 -5.27
N GLY A 35 10.23 9.88 -4.05
CA GLY A 35 9.34 8.79 -3.68
C GLY A 35 10.03 7.52 -3.20
N LYS A 36 11.36 7.45 -3.27
CA LYS A 36 12.14 6.37 -2.68
C LYS A 36 12.43 6.60 -1.21
N ARG A 37 12.66 5.51 -0.48
CA ARG A 37 13.19 5.53 0.87
C ARG A 37 14.71 5.57 0.84
N VAL A 38 15.25 6.25 1.83
CA VAL A 38 16.69 6.49 1.98
C VAL A 38 17.08 6.23 3.43
N LEU A 39 18.23 5.60 3.64
CA LEU A 39 18.82 5.46 4.97
C LEU A 39 19.69 6.68 5.25
N VAL A 40 19.39 7.41 6.32
CA VAL A 40 20.10 8.65 6.66
C VAL A 40 20.60 8.66 8.10
N PRO A 41 21.73 9.35 8.39
CA PRO A 41 22.13 9.62 9.75
C PRO A 41 21.28 10.76 10.34
N PHE A 42 20.69 10.53 11.50
CA PHE A 42 19.88 11.51 12.22
C PHE A 42 20.26 11.55 13.70
N GLY A 43 20.93 12.63 14.12
CA GLY A 43 21.59 12.70 15.43
C GLY A 43 22.61 11.57 15.58
N ARG A 44 22.42 10.72 16.60
CA ARG A 44 23.22 9.51 16.84
C ARG A 44 22.67 8.26 16.13
N ARG A 45 21.49 8.30 15.51
CA ARG A 45 20.76 7.15 14.94
C ARG A 45 20.88 7.07 13.42
N ARG A 46 20.64 5.88 12.87
CA ARG A 46 20.37 5.68 11.43
C ARG A 46 18.87 5.45 11.27
N VAL A 47 18.23 6.14 10.35
CA VAL A 47 16.77 6.10 10.21
C VAL A 47 16.35 6.11 8.76
N THR A 48 15.19 5.52 8.50
CA THR A 48 14.52 5.65 7.19
C THR A 48 14.02 7.09 7.03
N GLY A 49 14.29 7.69 5.88
CA GLY A 49 13.64 8.89 5.38
C GLY A 49 13.02 8.66 4.01
N TYR A 50 12.23 9.63 3.55
CA TYR A 50 11.56 9.63 2.26
C TYR A 50 12.08 10.79 1.42
N ILE A 51 12.54 10.50 0.21
CA ILE A 51 13.06 11.52 -0.71
C ILE A 51 11.88 12.33 -1.26
N LEU A 52 11.84 13.63 -0.94
CA LEU A 52 10.82 14.57 -1.42
C LEU A 52 11.23 15.29 -2.70
N GLY A 53 12.51 15.24 -3.08
CA GLY A 53 12.97 15.84 -4.32
C GLY A 53 14.38 16.36 -4.23
N ALA A 54 14.88 16.80 -5.39
CA ALA A 54 16.14 17.53 -5.48
C ALA A 54 15.99 18.91 -4.83
N CYS A 55 17.02 19.34 -4.12
CA CYS A 55 17.09 20.70 -3.58
C CYS A 55 18.47 21.32 -3.88
N LYS A 56 18.58 22.62 -3.64
CA LYS A 56 19.88 23.31 -3.64
C LYS A 56 20.61 23.04 -2.34
N LYS A 57 21.93 23.13 -2.38
CA LYS A 57 22.76 23.16 -1.17
C LYS A 57 22.26 24.25 -0.23
N THR A 58 22.20 23.95 1.06
CA THR A 58 21.93 24.92 2.11
C THR A 58 23.23 25.26 2.83
N ASP A 59 23.40 26.53 3.20
CA ASP A 59 24.53 26.97 4.03
C ASP A 59 24.25 26.78 5.53
N GLN A 60 23.04 26.32 5.88
CA GLN A 60 22.64 26.06 7.26
C GLN A 60 23.23 24.74 7.76
N GLY A 61 24.42 24.83 8.36
CA GLY A 61 25.04 23.76 9.13
C GLY A 61 25.72 22.68 8.29
N LYS A 62 26.21 21.64 8.98
CA LYS A 62 26.95 20.54 8.36
C LYS A 62 25.98 19.57 7.67
N ILE A 63 26.01 19.55 6.35
CA ILE A 63 25.29 18.55 5.54
C ILE A 63 25.98 17.19 5.68
N LYS A 64 25.19 16.15 5.96
CA LYS A 64 25.66 14.76 6.00
C LYS A 64 25.34 14.05 4.68
N ASN A 65 26.06 12.97 4.41
CA ASN A 65 25.75 12.06 3.31
C ASN A 65 24.58 11.16 3.69
N ILE A 66 23.77 10.79 2.70
CA ILE A 66 22.91 9.60 2.82
C ILE A 66 23.78 8.35 2.94
N LEU A 67 23.27 7.31 3.59
CA LEU A 67 23.98 6.05 3.77
C LEU A 67 23.66 5.05 2.65
N ASP A 68 22.39 4.97 2.26
CA ASP A 68 21.93 4.02 1.25
C ASP A 68 20.53 4.38 0.70
N ILE A 69 20.14 3.80 -0.43
CA ILE A 69 18.79 3.90 -1.02
C ILE A 69 18.11 2.53 -0.87
N LEU A 70 16.94 2.53 -0.24
CA LEU A 70 16.30 1.29 0.23
C LEU A 70 15.31 0.69 -0.77
N ASP A 71 15.09 1.36 -1.90
CA ASP A 71 14.11 0.95 -2.91
C ASP A 71 14.68 1.04 -4.33
N ASP A 72 14.39 -0.01 -5.12
CA ASP A 72 14.69 -0.04 -6.55
C ASP A 72 13.82 0.97 -7.32
N GLU A 73 12.57 1.14 -6.90
CA GLU A 73 11.57 2.01 -7.53
C GLU A 73 10.89 2.94 -6.52
N PRO A 74 10.38 4.11 -6.96
CA PRO A 74 9.59 5.00 -6.11
C PRO A 74 8.32 4.35 -5.57
N LEU A 75 8.05 4.54 -4.27
CA LEU A 75 6.81 4.07 -3.63
C LEU A 75 5.63 5.02 -3.86
N PHE A 76 5.88 6.26 -4.26
CA PHE A 76 4.86 7.24 -4.59
C PHE A 76 5.39 8.25 -5.63
N PRO A 77 4.52 8.81 -6.48
CA PRO A 77 4.92 9.82 -7.46
C PRO A 77 5.16 11.18 -6.79
N SER A 78 5.94 12.05 -7.43
CA SER A 78 6.22 13.41 -6.95
C SER A 78 4.96 14.27 -6.77
N SER A 79 3.90 14.00 -7.55
CA SER A 79 2.60 14.67 -7.42
C SER A 79 1.96 14.50 -6.04
N MET A 80 2.34 13.47 -5.27
CA MET A 80 1.82 13.27 -3.90
C MET A 80 2.48 14.15 -2.85
N ILE A 81 3.63 14.78 -3.13
CA ILE A 81 4.36 15.56 -2.12
C ILE A 81 3.53 16.74 -1.62
N HIS A 82 2.90 17.46 -2.54
CA HIS A 82 2.04 18.59 -2.18
C HIS A 82 0.84 18.13 -1.33
N PHE A 83 0.28 16.96 -1.64
CA PHE A 83 -0.77 16.34 -0.84
C PHE A 83 -0.31 15.95 0.56
N PHE A 84 0.89 15.38 0.70
CA PHE A 84 1.46 15.04 2.00
C PHE A 84 1.77 16.27 2.84
N ARG A 85 2.33 17.33 2.24
CA ARG A 85 2.57 18.61 2.93
C ARG A 85 1.26 19.24 3.40
N TRP A 86 0.28 19.35 2.51
CA TRP A 86 -1.04 19.87 2.88
C TRP A 86 -1.67 19.07 4.03
N THR A 87 -1.58 17.74 3.97
CA THR A 87 -2.11 16.86 5.02
C THR A 87 -1.38 17.07 6.34
N ALA A 88 -0.05 17.18 6.31
CA ALA A 88 0.79 17.46 7.47
C ALA A 88 0.44 18.80 8.12
N ASP A 89 0.34 19.86 7.31
CA ASP A 89 0.07 21.21 7.77
C ASP A 89 -1.36 21.34 8.33
N TYR A 90 -2.36 20.84 7.59
CA TYR A 90 -3.77 20.96 8.00
C TYR A 90 -4.09 20.16 9.27
N TYR A 91 -3.53 18.96 9.41
CA TYR A 91 -3.74 18.12 10.59
C TYR A 91 -2.66 18.28 11.67
N LEU A 92 -1.74 19.25 11.51
CA LEU A 92 -0.64 19.51 12.43
C LEU A 92 0.12 18.23 12.80
N HIS A 93 0.54 17.48 11.79
CA HIS A 93 1.21 16.20 11.96
C HIS A 93 2.57 16.17 11.26
N PRO A 94 3.61 15.54 11.83
CA PRO A 94 4.91 15.40 11.16
C PRO A 94 4.80 14.78 9.76
N ILE A 95 5.36 15.43 8.75
CA ILE A 95 5.28 14.98 7.35
C ILE A 95 5.85 13.57 7.16
N GLY A 96 6.91 13.21 7.88
CA GLY A 96 7.47 11.86 7.87
C GLY A 96 6.49 10.81 8.40
N ASP A 97 5.73 11.11 9.45
CA ASP A 97 4.70 10.22 9.96
C ASP A 97 3.45 10.18 9.07
N VAL A 98 3.12 11.28 8.37
CA VAL A 98 2.09 11.29 7.32
C VAL A 98 2.43 10.31 6.20
N ILE A 99 3.63 10.40 5.63
CA ILE A 99 4.08 9.49 4.55
C ILE A 99 4.16 8.05 5.07
N LYS A 100 4.68 7.85 6.28
CA LYS A 100 4.71 6.53 6.92
C LYS A 100 3.32 5.94 7.15
N CYS A 101 2.32 6.78 7.46
CA CYS A 101 0.93 6.36 7.61
C CYS A 101 0.28 6.03 6.25
N ALA A 102 0.69 6.71 5.19
CA ALA A 102 0.25 6.45 3.82
C ALA A 102 0.77 5.11 3.28
N LEU A 103 2.04 4.79 3.54
CA LEU A 103 2.70 3.61 3.00
C LEU A 103 2.26 2.28 3.67
N PRO A 104 2.36 1.14 2.96
CA PRO A 104 2.15 -0.18 3.56
C PRO A 104 3.07 -0.42 4.76
N SER A 105 2.55 -1.10 5.78
CA SER A 105 3.30 -1.40 7.01
C SER A 105 4.44 -2.39 6.77
N GLY A 106 5.47 -2.33 7.62
CA GLY A 106 6.56 -3.31 7.62
C GLY A 106 7.65 -3.05 6.58
N LEU A 107 7.62 -1.91 5.89
CA LEU A 107 8.65 -1.52 4.93
C LEU A 107 9.87 -0.91 5.61
N ASN A 108 9.67 0.10 6.46
CA ASN A 108 10.74 0.92 7.01
C ASN A 108 11.76 0.11 7.83
N ILE A 109 13.02 0.44 7.64
CA ILE A 109 14.15 -0.05 8.42
C ILE A 109 14.34 0.88 9.62
N TYR A 110 14.50 0.30 10.80
CA TYR A 110 14.80 1.05 12.01
C TYR A 110 16.06 0.51 12.64
N ASP A 111 16.89 1.44 13.07
CA ASP A 111 17.99 1.19 14.01
C ASP A 111 17.39 0.82 15.37
N PHE A 112 17.71 -0.37 15.86
CA PHE A 112 17.41 -0.75 17.24
C PHE A 112 18.70 -0.99 17.99
N ALA A 113 18.71 -0.61 19.27
CA ALA A 113 19.82 -0.94 20.15
C ALA A 113 19.87 -2.45 20.33
N ALA A 114 20.84 -3.07 19.65
CA ALA A 114 21.17 -4.47 19.82
C ALA A 114 22.27 -4.58 20.87
N ILE A 115 22.27 -5.71 21.55
CA ILE A 115 23.43 -6.19 22.27
C ILE A 115 24.03 -7.29 21.41
N SER A 116 25.33 -7.22 21.18
CA SER A 116 26.10 -8.24 20.48
C SER A 116 27.28 -8.67 21.34
N ILE A 117 27.73 -9.91 21.14
CA ILE A 117 28.93 -10.43 21.78
C ILE A 117 30.17 -9.82 21.11
N THR A 118 31.20 -9.53 21.89
CA THR A 118 32.51 -9.10 21.36
C THR A 118 33.44 -10.29 21.24
N LYS A 119 34.58 -10.16 20.53
CA LYS A 119 35.63 -11.19 20.52
C LYS A 119 36.07 -11.61 21.93
N LYS A 120 36.22 -10.64 22.84
CA LYS A 120 36.59 -10.91 24.24
C LYS A 120 35.50 -11.70 24.98
N GLY A 121 34.22 -11.44 24.68
CA GLY A 121 33.10 -12.22 25.19
C GLY A 121 33.08 -13.65 24.63
N GLU A 122 33.41 -13.84 23.35
CA GLU A 122 33.53 -15.16 22.74
C GLU A 122 34.66 -15.98 23.36
N GLU A 123 35.81 -15.36 23.61
CA GLU A 123 36.96 -15.99 24.29
C GLU A 123 36.61 -16.35 25.74
N ALA A 124 35.84 -15.50 26.43
CA ALA A 124 35.40 -15.75 27.81
C ALA A 124 34.48 -16.99 27.94
N LEU A 125 33.71 -17.34 26.89
CA LEU A 125 32.87 -18.54 26.88
C LEU A 125 33.66 -19.84 27.04
N SER A 126 34.92 -19.85 26.62
CA SER A 126 35.82 -21.00 26.76
C SER A 126 36.54 -21.07 28.11
N GLY A 127 36.41 -20.06 28.95
CA GLY A 127 37.01 -20.01 30.29
C GLY A 127 36.01 -20.27 31.43
N ASP A 128 36.54 -20.45 32.65
CA ASP A 128 35.76 -20.73 33.87
C ASP A 128 35.35 -19.48 34.68
N SER A 129 35.65 -18.28 34.17
CA SER A 129 35.44 -17.02 34.89
C SER A 129 34.03 -16.44 34.80
N LEU A 130 33.12 -17.07 34.02
CA LEU A 130 31.76 -16.59 33.81
C LEU A 130 30.76 -17.25 34.75
N THR A 131 29.85 -16.45 35.31
CA THR A 131 28.69 -16.99 36.02
C THR A 131 27.75 -17.75 35.06
N PRO A 132 26.89 -18.66 35.58
CA PRO A 132 25.95 -19.40 34.74
C PRO A 132 25.07 -18.49 33.87
N LEU A 133 24.62 -17.36 34.42
CA LEU A 133 23.76 -16.40 33.73
C LEU A 133 24.53 -15.58 32.67
N GLU A 134 25.79 -15.21 32.92
CA GLU A 134 26.64 -14.55 31.91
C GLU A 134 26.93 -15.49 30.73
N ARG A 135 27.24 -16.76 31.03
CA ARG A 135 27.48 -17.77 30.00
C ARG A 135 26.22 -18.01 29.16
N GLU A 136 25.04 -18.04 29.77
CA GLU A 136 23.76 -18.16 29.06
C GLU A 136 23.48 -16.94 28.16
N ILE A 137 23.72 -15.72 28.65
CA ILE A 137 23.60 -14.48 27.88
C ILE A 137 24.55 -14.49 26.67
N LEU A 138 25.82 -14.81 26.89
CA LEU A 138 26.82 -14.85 25.82
C LEU A 138 26.53 -15.94 24.78
N ASN A 139 26.06 -17.12 25.20
CA ASN A 139 25.64 -18.19 24.28
C ASN A 139 24.45 -17.78 23.41
N LEU A 140 23.46 -17.06 23.96
CA LEU A 140 22.35 -16.53 23.17
C LEU A 140 22.81 -15.47 22.16
N LEU A 141 23.74 -14.61 22.56
CA LEU A 141 24.26 -13.52 21.72
C LEU A 141 25.27 -13.99 20.66
N LYS A 142 25.89 -15.16 20.85
CA LYS A 142 26.75 -15.81 19.85
C LYS A 142 25.96 -16.27 18.61
N GLY A 143 24.68 -16.61 18.78
CA GLY A 143 23.82 -17.06 17.68
C GLY A 143 23.17 -15.92 16.90
N GLU A 144 22.56 -14.96 17.61
CA GLU A 144 21.87 -13.82 17.00
C GLU A 144 21.92 -12.64 17.99
N SER A 145 22.42 -11.50 17.54
CA SER A 145 22.29 -10.23 18.24
C SER A 145 20.83 -9.84 18.44
N CYS A 146 20.52 -9.21 19.56
CA CYS A 146 19.13 -8.89 19.88
C CYS A 146 18.98 -7.68 20.79
N GLY A 147 17.80 -7.06 20.77
CA GLY A 147 17.48 -5.98 21.69
C GLY A 147 17.25 -6.48 23.11
N LEU A 148 17.53 -5.63 24.10
CA LEU A 148 17.38 -5.92 25.53
C LEU A 148 16.03 -6.56 25.90
N ARG A 149 14.93 -6.13 25.27
CA ARG A 149 13.61 -6.70 25.50
C ARG A 149 13.51 -8.16 25.04
N LYS A 150 13.98 -8.47 23.82
CA LYS A 150 13.99 -9.83 23.25
C LYS A 150 14.92 -10.74 24.05
N LEU A 151 16.05 -10.21 24.54
CA LEU A 151 16.97 -10.93 25.43
C LEU A 151 16.29 -11.33 26.74
N ARG A 152 15.56 -10.41 27.39
CA ARG A 152 14.80 -10.69 28.62
C ARG A 152 13.64 -11.67 28.41
N GLU A 153 12.95 -11.59 27.27
CA GLU A 153 11.89 -12.53 26.88
C GLU A 153 12.45 -13.95 26.70
N LYS A 154 13.62 -14.10 26.04
CA LYS A 154 14.29 -15.40 25.88
C LYS A 154 14.79 -15.99 27.21
N LEU A 155 15.15 -15.15 28.18
CA LEU A 155 15.74 -15.54 29.47
C LEU A 155 14.73 -15.50 30.65
N ASN A 156 13.41 -15.54 30.37
CA ASN A 156 12.35 -15.56 31.39
C ASN A 156 12.50 -14.47 32.48
N ASN A 157 12.73 -13.21 32.05
CA ASN A 157 12.62 -11.98 32.83
C ASN A 157 13.50 -11.79 34.09
N LYS A 158 14.59 -12.55 34.28
CA LYS A 158 15.49 -12.41 35.44
C LYS A 158 16.87 -11.82 35.15
N ILE A 159 17.01 -10.88 34.21
CA ILE A 159 18.32 -10.23 33.95
C ILE A 159 18.40 -8.89 34.71
N PRO A 160 19.25 -8.77 35.74
CA PRO A 160 19.51 -7.48 36.38
C PRO A 160 20.20 -6.51 35.41
N ASN A 161 19.76 -5.25 35.39
CA ASN A 161 20.42 -4.21 34.58
C ASN A 161 21.90 -4.03 34.93
N ALA A 162 22.25 -4.22 36.20
CA ALA A 162 23.63 -4.14 36.69
C ALA A 162 24.54 -5.17 36.02
N LEU A 163 24.02 -6.37 35.72
CA LEU A 163 24.79 -7.43 35.05
C LEU A 163 25.10 -7.04 33.60
N ILE A 164 24.11 -6.55 32.86
CA ILE A 164 24.33 -6.05 31.48
C ILE A 164 25.36 -4.91 31.49
N TYR A 165 25.27 -3.98 32.45
CA TYR A 165 26.23 -2.89 32.58
C TYR A 165 27.65 -3.40 32.90
N ALA A 166 27.79 -4.37 33.79
CA ALA A 166 29.06 -4.99 34.12
C ALA A 166 29.68 -5.70 32.91
N MET A 167 28.90 -6.49 32.18
CA MET A 167 29.36 -7.19 30.97
C MET A 167 29.76 -6.22 29.85
N LEU A 168 29.09 -5.06 29.72
CA LEU A 168 29.48 -3.98 28.81
C LEU A 168 30.82 -3.36 29.23
N HIS A 169 30.99 -3.07 30.52
CA HIS A 169 32.21 -2.44 31.05
C HIS A 169 33.42 -3.38 31.02
N GLN A 170 33.20 -4.68 31.27
CA GLN A 170 34.20 -5.73 31.10
C GLN A 170 34.54 -5.98 29.62
N GLY A 171 33.72 -5.45 28.70
CA GLY A 171 33.89 -5.58 27.27
C GLY A 171 33.55 -6.97 26.75
N PHE A 172 32.70 -7.74 27.45
CA PHE A 172 32.20 -9.03 26.95
C PHE A 172 31.10 -8.85 25.91
N ILE A 173 30.25 -7.85 26.11
CA ILE A 173 29.19 -7.46 25.16
C ILE A 173 29.37 -6.00 24.77
N VAL A 174 28.79 -5.61 23.64
CA VAL A 174 28.77 -4.23 23.16
C VAL A 174 27.34 -3.81 22.81
N HIS A 175 27.06 -2.52 22.99
CA HIS A 175 25.87 -1.91 22.41
C HIS A 175 26.17 -1.54 20.97
N ASP A 176 25.67 -2.35 20.05
CA ASP A 176 25.68 -2.03 18.64
C ASP A 176 24.29 -1.62 18.15
N ARG A 177 24.25 -1.04 16.96
CA ARG A 177 23.10 -0.44 16.33
C ARG A 177 22.82 -1.19 15.05
N GLU A 178 21.91 -2.15 15.17
CA GLU A 178 21.58 -3.02 14.05
C GLU A 178 20.37 -2.54 13.29
N LEU A 179 20.41 -2.76 11.98
CA LEU A 179 19.31 -2.47 11.08
C LEU A 179 18.36 -3.66 11.09
N LYS A 180 17.15 -3.49 11.65
CA LYS A 180 16.09 -4.47 11.43
C LYS A 180 15.46 -4.21 10.06
N VAL A 181 15.72 -5.09 9.10
CA VAL A 181 15.13 -5.03 7.77
C VAL A 181 13.60 -5.16 7.89
N GLY A 182 12.86 -4.45 7.04
CA GLY A 182 11.41 -4.57 6.96
C GLY A 182 10.93 -6.02 6.83
N ILE A 183 9.84 -6.36 7.51
CA ILE A 183 9.26 -7.71 7.54
C ILE A 183 8.59 -8.04 6.20
N THR A 184 8.11 -7.01 5.48
CA THR A 184 7.42 -7.17 4.21
C THR A 184 8.42 -7.22 3.06
N LYS A 185 8.45 -8.33 2.32
CA LYS A 185 9.27 -8.49 1.12
C LYS A 185 8.41 -8.89 -0.10
N PRO A 186 8.83 -8.49 -1.33
CA PRO A 186 8.27 -9.01 -2.57
C PRO A 186 8.15 -10.54 -2.55
N LYS A 187 7.04 -11.08 -3.08
CA LYS A 187 6.92 -12.53 -3.29
C LYS A 187 7.65 -12.89 -4.58
N MET A 188 8.71 -13.67 -4.45
CA MET A 188 9.45 -14.21 -5.59
C MET A 188 8.94 -15.61 -5.93
N GLN A 189 8.66 -15.86 -7.21
CA GLN A 189 8.35 -17.19 -7.72
C GLN A 189 9.25 -17.51 -8.90
N ARG A 190 9.76 -18.75 -8.93
CA ARG A 190 10.56 -19.25 -10.05
C ARG A 190 9.67 -19.43 -11.28
N HIS A 191 10.07 -18.79 -12.37
CA HIS A 191 9.46 -18.88 -13.68
C HIS A 191 10.43 -19.50 -14.68
N VAL A 192 9.87 -19.99 -15.77
CA VAL A 192 10.61 -20.43 -16.94
C VAL A 192 10.12 -19.70 -18.19
N SER A 193 11.06 -19.33 -19.03
CA SER A 193 10.84 -18.84 -20.39
C SER A 193 11.69 -19.64 -21.38
N LEU A 194 11.35 -19.59 -22.67
CA LEU A 194 12.21 -20.15 -23.71
C LEU A 194 13.39 -19.21 -23.98
N ILE A 195 14.57 -19.79 -24.18
CA ILE A 195 15.73 -19.05 -24.69
C ILE A 195 15.64 -18.90 -26.22
N ASP A 196 15.14 -19.94 -26.89
CA ASP A 196 14.92 -19.98 -28.33
C ASP A 196 13.59 -20.69 -28.66
N SER A 197 12.94 -20.25 -29.73
CA SER A 197 11.70 -20.81 -30.27
C SER A 197 11.93 -22.09 -31.09
N ASN A 198 13.14 -22.28 -31.63
CA ASN A 198 13.53 -23.40 -32.48
C ASN A 198 14.07 -24.58 -31.68
N ILE A 199 13.17 -25.21 -30.92
CA ILE A 199 13.48 -26.40 -30.14
C ILE A 199 13.12 -27.66 -30.95
N PRO A 200 14.03 -28.63 -31.15
CA PRO A 200 13.75 -29.86 -31.89
C PRO A 200 12.78 -30.76 -31.11
N MET A 201 11.48 -30.51 -31.27
CA MET A 201 10.43 -31.21 -30.52
C MET A 201 10.49 -32.73 -30.71
N GLY A 202 10.86 -33.21 -31.91
CA GLY A 202 10.91 -34.63 -32.25
C GLY A 202 11.92 -35.47 -31.44
N SER A 203 12.97 -34.87 -30.88
CA SER A 203 13.97 -35.58 -30.05
C SER A 203 13.65 -35.59 -28.55
N LEU A 204 12.58 -34.89 -28.15
CA LEU A 204 12.19 -34.72 -26.77
C LEU A 204 11.09 -35.70 -26.36
N SER A 205 11.09 -36.10 -25.09
CA SER A 205 9.99 -36.93 -24.55
C SER A 205 8.67 -36.16 -24.57
N LYS A 206 7.53 -36.89 -24.65
CA LYS A 206 6.19 -36.29 -24.66
C LYS A 206 5.95 -35.32 -23.49
N SER A 207 6.54 -35.58 -22.33
CA SER A 207 6.45 -34.69 -21.16
C SER A 207 7.29 -33.42 -21.32
N LYS A 208 8.48 -33.50 -21.94
CA LYS A 208 9.30 -32.32 -22.26
C LYS A 208 8.63 -31.47 -23.35
N GLN A 209 8.02 -32.10 -24.36
CA GLN A 209 7.25 -31.43 -25.41
C GLN A 209 6.08 -30.62 -24.80
N LYS A 210 5.27 -31.24 -23.94
CA LYS A 210 4.16 -30.55 -23.25
C LYS A 210 4.62 -29.34 -22.42
N ILE A 211 5.78 -29.43 -21.77
CA ILE A 211 6.35 -28.30 -21.03
C ILE A 211 6.69 -27.16 -21.99
N ILE A 212 7.36 -27.45 -23.10
CA ILE A 212 7.73 -26.44 -24.09
C ILE A 212 6.50 -25.83 -24.76
N GLU A 213 5.47 -26.60 -25.08
CA GLU A 213 4.19 -26.08 -25.61
C GLU A 213 3.48 -25.18 -24.61
N ALA A 214 3.46 -25.55 -23.32
CA ALA A 214 2.91 -24.71 -22.27
C ALA A 214 3.67 -23.38 -22.14
N ILE A 215 5.00 -23.39 -22.27
CA ILE A 215 5.81 -22.17 -22.28
C ILE A 215 5.58 -21.38 -23.58
N LYS A 216 5.50 -22.01 -24.76
CA LYS A 216 5.22 -21.32 -26.04
C LYS A 216 3.88 -20.59 -26.03
N SER A 217 2.86 -21.19 -25.43
CA SER A 217 1.51 -20.59 -25.38
C SER A 217 1.39 -19.44 -24.38
N GLN A 218 2.11 -19.48 -23.25
CA GLN A 218 2.02 -18.47 -22.18
C GLN A 218 3.21 -17.49 -22.16
N GLY A 219 4.25 -17.74 -22.95
CA GLY A 219 5.53 -17.02 -22.96
C GLY A 219 6.38 -17.34 -21.73
N GLU A 220 5.87 -16.97 -20.55
CA GLU A 220 6.48 -17.24 -19.25
C GLU A 220 5.48 -17.96 -18.36
N ILE A 221 5.94 -18.98 -17.62
CA ILE A 221 5.06 -19.76 -16.75
C ILE A 221 5.76 -20.12 -15.44
N SER A 222 5.00 -20.14 -14.33
CA SER A 222 5.55 -20.49 -13.02
C SER A 222 5.81 -22.00 -12.94
N ILE A 223 6.86 -22.38 -12.21
CA ILE A 223 7.17 -23.81 -12.00
C ILE A 223 6.00 -24.53 -11.29
N ASN A 224 5.26 -23.83 -10.42
CA ASN A 224 4.10 -24.42 -9.74
C ASN A 224 2.95 -24.71 -10.71
N LYS A 225 2.62 -23.77 -11.60
CA LYS A 225 1.59 -23.98 -12.63
C LYS A 225 1.99 -25.06 -13.63
N LEU A 226 3.29 -25.15 -13.96
CA LEU A 226 3.81 -26.27 -14.75
C LEU A 226 3.70 -27.63 -14.06
N LYS A 227 3.83 -27.70 -12.72
CA LYS A 227 3.60 -28.96 -11.99
C LYS A 227 2.16 -29.45 -12.06
N GLU A 228 1.21 -28.52 -12.04
CA GLU A 228 -0.22 -28.84 -12.19
C GLU A 228 -0.51 -29.43 -13.57
N LEU A 229 0.15 -28.94 -14.62
CA LEU A 229 0.04 -29.46 -15.98
C LEU A 229 0.86 -30.75 -16.21
N VAL A 230 2.06 -30.80 -15.64
CA VAL A 230 3.04 -31.89 -15.79
C VAL A 230 3.70 -32.16 -14.43
N PRO A 231 3.29 -33.21 -13.70
CA PRO A 231 3.79 -33.46 -12.33
C PRO A 231 5.31 -33.61 -12.21
N SER A 232 5.98 -34.08 -13.27
CA SER A 232 7.44 -34.25 -13.33
C SER A 232 8.20 -32.99 -13.75
N ALA A 233 7.52 -31.84 -13.95
CA ALA A 233 8.10 -30.61 -14.47
C ALA A 233 9.36 -30.16 -13.72
N SER A 234 9.37 -30.21 -12.38
CA SER A 234 10.54 -29.73 -11.60
C SER A 234 11.85 -30.46 -11.84
N LYS A 235 11.80 -31.72 -12.27
CA LYS A 235 13.01 -32.45 -12.66
C LYS A 235 13.35 -32.13 -14.13
N LEU A 236 12.35 -32.16 -15.00
CA LEU A 236 12.52 -31.97 -16.45
C LEU A 236 13.04 -30.57 -16.82
N ILE A 237 12.60 -29.52 -16.11
CA ILE A 237 13.08 -28.15 -16.35
C ILE A 237 14.57 -27.98 -16.10
N LYS A 238 15.18 -28.72 -15.15
CA LYS A 238 16.63 -28.66 -14.92
C LYS A 238 17.42 -29.19 -16.12
N TYR A 239 16.91 -30.26 -16.75
CA TYR A 239 17.51 -30.80 -17.96
C TYR A 239 17.30 -29.86 -19.15
N LEU A 240 16.11 -29.31 -19.31
CA LEU A 240 15.82 -28.33 -20.38
C LEU A 240 16.65 -27.04 -20.22
N GLU A 241 16.97 -26.63 -18.99
CA GLU A 241 17.86 -25.51 -18.70
C GLU A 241 19.32 -25.86 -19.01
N ALA A 242 19.78 -27.05 -18.63
CA ALA A 242 21.12 -27.53 -18.95
C ALA A 242 21.34 -27.66 -20.48
N ASP A 243 20.31 -28.12 -21.19
CA ASP A 243 20.27 -28.19 -22.66
C ASP A 243 20.09 -26.80 -23.32
N ARG A 244 20.02 -25.71 -22.53
CA ARG A 244 19.82 -24.32 -22.95
C ARG A 244 18.55 -24.04 -23.77
N TYR A 245 17.52 -24.87 -23.62
CA TYR A 245 16.22 -24.62 -24.24
C TYR A 245 15.37 -23.61 -23.45
N ILE A 246 15.54 -23.57 -22.13
CA ILE A 246 14.78 -22.69 -21.24
C ILE A 246 15.69 -21.96 -20.26
N SER A 247 15.25 -20.79 -19.78
CA SER A 247 15.90 -20.06 -18.70
C SER A 247 15.05 -20.12 -17.43
N ILE A 248 15.64 -20.47 -16.29
CA ILE A 248 14.97 -20.36 -14.99
C ILE A 248 15.40 -19.07 -14.30
N PHE A 249 14.43 -18.24 -13.92
CA PHE A 249 14.69 -17.00 -13.20
C PHE A 249 13.64 -16.78 -12.11
N ASN A 250 13.98 -15.92 -11.14
CA ASN A 250 13.04 -15.50 -10.11
C ASN A 250 12.29 -14.27 -10.60
N LYS A 251 10.96 -14.37 -10.71
CA LYS A 251 10.08 -13.25 -11.05
C LYS A 251 9.27 -12.84 -9.82
N GLN A 252 9.12 -11.53 -9.61
CA GLN A 252 8.20 -11.02 -8.61
C GLN A 252 6.76 -11.30 -9.06
N VAL A 253 5.93 -11.85 -8.16
CA VAL A 253 4.52 -12.15 -8.43
C VAL A 253 3.66 -11.52 -7.36
N TYR A 254 2.55 -10.91 -7.76
CA TYR A 254 1.59 -10.34 -6.83
C TYR A 254 0.69 -11.41 -6.23
N ARG A 255 0.46 -11.31 -4.93
CA ARG A 255 -0.60 -12.08 -4.27
C ARG A 255 -1.95 -11.53 -4.71
N ASP A 256 -2.86 -12.41 -5.10
CA ASP A 256 -4.25 -12.04 -5.41
C ASP A 256 -5.06 -12.04 -4.11
N PRO A 257 -5.61 -10.89 -3.68
CA PRO A 257 -6.43 -10.80 -2.47
C PRO A 257 -7.68 -11.67 -2.46
N LEU A 258 -8.28 -11.92 -3.63
CA LEU A 258 -9.57 -12.62 -3.72
C LEU A 258 -9.36 -14.13 -3.86
N GLY A 259 -8.35 -14.55 -4.63
CA GLY A 259 -8.03 -15.97 -4.83
C GLY A 259 -9.11 -16.79 -5.56
N GLU A 260 -10.21 -16.14 -5.94
CA GLU A 260 -11.38 -16.72 -6.61
C GLU A 260 -11.49 -16.21 -8.04
N LEU A 261 -11.90 -17.08 -8.98
CA LEU A 261 -12.24 -16.68 -10.34
C LEU A 261 -13.57 -15.91 -10.34
N ILE A 262 -13.50 -14.61 -10.63
CA ILE A 262 -14.69 -13.75 -10.73
C ILE A 262 -15.18 -13.77 -12.18
N LYS A 263 -16.46 -14.14 -12.37
CA LYS A 263 -17.09 -14.12 -13.69
C LYS A 263 -17.22 -12.68 -14.19
N PRO A 264 -16.82 -12.37 -15.44
CA PRO A 264 -16.99 -11.04 -16.01
C PRO A 264 -18.46 -10.62 -16.07
N ASP A 265 -18.69 -9.32 -15.89
CA ASP A 265 -20.02 -8.69 -15.93
C ASP A 265 -20.14 -7.73 -17.13
N THR A 266 -21.38 -7.46 -17.59
CA THR A 266 -21.70 -6.63 -18.77
C THR A 266 -22.50 -5.37 -18.41
N PRO A 267 -22.32 -4.21 -19.09
CA PRO A 267 -22.84 -2.94 -18.55
C PRO A 267 -24.35 -2.93 -18.52
N HIS A 268 -24.94 -2.59 -17.37
CA HIS A 268 -26.38 -2.46 -17.30
C HIS A 268 -26.82 -1.18 -18.00
N ARG A 269 -28.01 -1.21 -18.59
CA ARG A 269 -28.62 -0.03 -19.20
C ARG A 269 -28.99 0.96 -18.09
N LEU A 270 -28.45 2.17 -18.17
CA LEU A 270 -28.75 3.24 -17.23
C LEU A 270 -30.17 3.79 -17.42
N THR A 271 -30.80 4.21 -16.32
CA THR A 271 -32.03 5.01 -16.37
C THR A 271 -31.75 6.42 -16.89
N ASP A 272 -32.78 7.18 -17.24
CA ASP A 272 -32.61 8.56 -17.72
C ASP A 272 -31.97 9.48 -16.66
N GLU A 273 -32.36 9.31 -15.39
CA GLU A 273 -31.73 10.04 -14.28
C GLU A 273 -30.23 9.72 -14.17
N GLN A 274 -29.89 8.42 -14.20
CA GLN A 274 -28.51 7.96 -14.14
C GLN A 274 -27.69 8.48 -15.33
N ASN A 275 -28.23 8.42 -16.54
CA ASN A 275 -27.60 8.94 -17.76
C ASN A 275 -27.31 10.44 -17.68
N ARG A 276 -28.24 11.23 -17.12
CA ARG A 276 -28.04 12.68 -16.90
C ARG A 276 -26.89 12.94 -15.92
N VAL A 277 -26.83 12.19 -14.82
CA VAL A 277 -25.74 12.29 -13.84
C VAL A 277 -24.40 11.94 -14.48
N VAL A 278 -24.32 10.77 -15.12
CA VAL A 278 -23.13 10.26 -15.78
C VAL A 278 -22.63 11.27 -16.83
N SER A 279 -23.51 11.77 -17.69
CA SER A 279 -23.17 12.78 -18.71
C SER A 279 -22.64 14.08 -18.09
N LYS A 280 -23.25 14.55 -17.01
CA LYS A 280 -22.84 15.79 -16.33
C LYS A 280 -21.45 15.66 -15.70
N VAL A 281 -21.15 14.51 -15.10
CA VAL A 281 -19.86 14.25 -14.47
C VAL A 281 -18.77 14.04 -15.52
N ILE A 282 -19.03 13.21 -16.55
CA ILE A 282 -18.07 12.88 -17.62
C ILE A 282 -17.57 14.13 -18.34
N ARG A 283 -18.44 15.11 -18.59
CA ARG A 283 -18.08 16.38 -19.24
C ARG A 283 -17.04 17.20 -18.46
N THR A 284 -16.79 16.87 -17.20
CA THR A 284 -15.84 17.58 -16.34
C THR A 284 -14.63 16.73 -15.94
N LEU A 285 -14.52 15.50 -16.43
CA LEU A 285 -13.40 14.62 -16.13
C LEU A 285 -12.09 15.21 -16.66
N GLY A 286 -11.09 15.32 -15.78
CA GLY A 286 -9.71 15.64 -16.17
C GLY A 286 -9.44 17.05 -16.70
N GLU A 287 -10.45 17.92 -16.84
CA GLU A 287 -10.26 19.30 -17.26
C GLU A 287 -9.97 20.23 -16.06
N LYS A 288 -10.88 20.26 -15.09
CA LYS A 288 -10.83 21.14 -13.91
C LYS A 288 -11.43 20.45 -12.71
N PHE A 289 -10.94 20.83 -11.52
CA PHE A 289 -11.52 20.41 -10.26
C PHE A 289 -13.02 20.71 -10.18
N ASN A 290 -13.81 19.68 -9.94
CA ASN A 290 -15.23 19.77 -9.67
C ASN A 290 -15.61 18.80 -8.56
N THR A 291 -16.52 19.22 -7.69
CA THR A 291 -17.07 18.36 -6.65
C THR A 291 -18.56 18.18 -6.84
N PHE A 292 -19.02 16.93 -6.85
CA PHE A 292 -20.43 16.57 -6.95
C PHE A 292 -20.88 15.81 -5.71
N LEU A 293 -22.10 16.11 -5.26
CA LEU A 293 -22.83 15.30 -4.28
C LEU A 293 -23.94 14.53 -5.00
N LEU A 294 -23.82 13.21 -5.06
CA LEU A 294 -24.81 12.29 -5.58
C LEU A 294 -25.73 11.79 -4.47
N SER A 295 -26.90 12.41 -4.37
CA SER A 295 -27.96 12.00 -3.44
C SER A 295 -28.87 11.00 -4.13
N GLY A 296 -28.87 9.74 -3.70
CA GLY A 296 -29.70 8.71 -4.32
C GLY A 296 -30.26 7.74 -3.30
N VAL A 297 -31.59 7.55 -3.29
CA VAL A 297 -32.26 6.60 -2.39
C VAL A 297 -31.62 5.21 -2.49
N THR A 298 -31.56 4.44 -1.40
CA THR A 298 -30.97 3.09 -1.42
C THR A 298 -31.62 2.25 -2.50
N GLY A 299 -30.83 1.63 -3.38
CA GLY A 299 -31.34 0.89 -4.54
C GLY A 299 -31.54 1.70 -5.82
N SER A 300 -31.20 2.99 -5.85
CA SER A 300 -31.20 3.84 -7.05
C SER A 300 -30.07 3.53 -8.06
N GLY A 301 -29.20 2.57 -7.75
CA GLY A 301 -28.12 2.15 -8.66
C GLY A 301 -26.91 3.07 -8.67
N LYS A 302 -26.60 3.78 -7.57
CA LYS A 302 -25.39 4.63 -7.45
C LYS A 302 -24.10 3.93 -7.89
N THR A 303 -23.93 2.66 -7.50
CA THR A 303 -22.75 1.85 -7.89
C THR A 303 -22.63 1.69 -9.40
N GLU A 304 -23.75 1.56 -10.13
CA GLU A 304 -23.72 1.47 -11.59
C GLU A 304 -23.28 2.80 -12.20
N VAL A 305 -23.78 3.92 -11.69
CA VAL A 305 -23.32 5.28 -12.07
C VAL A 305 -21.81 5.41 -11.86
N TYR A 306 -21.28 4.95 -10.73
CA TYR A 306 -19.84 4.98 -10.47
C TYR A 306 -19.05 4.18 -11.50
N MET A 307 -19.49 2.95 -11.82
CA MET A 307 -18.79 2.08 -12.78
C MET A 307 -18.83 2.65 -14.20
N HIS A 308 -19.93 3.26 -14.64
CA HIS A 308 -19.98 3.93 -15.95
C HIS A 308 -19.05 5.14 -16.03
N ILE A 309 -19.00 5.96 -14.98
CA ILE A 309 -18.07 7.11 -14.93
C ILE A 309 -16.61 6.62 -14.87
N ALA A 310 -16.32 5.58 -14.09
CA ALA A 310 -15.00 4.99 -14.00
C ALA A 310 -14.54 4.40 -15.34
N ALA A 311 -15.42 3.69 -16.05
CA ALA A 311 -15.12 3.19 -17.40
C ALA A 311 -14.73 4.31 -18.34
N LYS A 312 -15.52 5.40 -18.36
CA LYS A 312 -15.22 6.54 -19.23
C LYS A 312 -13.92 7.26 -18.86
N ALA A 313 -13.62 7.39 -17.57
CA ALA A 313 -12.37 7.98 -17.11
C ALA A 313 -11.16 7.16 -17.59
N ILE A 314 -11.25 5.83 -17.50
CA ILE A 314 -10.19 4.91 -17.97
C ILE A 314 -10.03 4.98 -19.49
N ASP A 315 -11.14 5.05 -20.24
CA ASP A 315 -11.10 5.21 -21.70
C ASP A 315 -10.42 6.53 -22.13
N GLN A 316 -10.42 7.54 -21.26
CA GLN A 316 -9.72 8.81 -21.44
C GLN A 316 -8.27 8.80 -20.91
N GLY A 317 -7.78 7.65 -20.41
CA GLY A 317 -6.43 7.50 -19.88
C GLY A 317 -6.25 7.98 -18.43
N TYR A 318 -7.36 8.19 -17.70
CA TYR A 318 -7.30 8.61 -16.30
C TYR A 318 -7.39 7.43 -15.32
N SER A 319 -6.76 7.62 -14.17
CA SER A 319 -6.91 6.75 -13.00
C SER A 319 -8.17 7.08 -12.20
N VAL A 320 -8.72 6.06 -11.54
CA VAL A 320 -9.92 6.16 -10.68
C VAL A 320 -9.60 5.70 -9.27
N LEU A 321 -9.95 6.51 -8.28
CA LEU A 321 -9.93 6.12 -6.88
C LEU A 321 -11.36 5.93 -6.37
N VAL A 322 -11.66 4.80 -5.74
CA VAL A 322 -12.95 4.54 -5.09
C VAL A 322 -12.74 4.27 -3.62
N LEU A 323 -13.28 5.15 -2.78
CA LEU A 323 -13.35 4.97 -1.33
C LEU A 323 -14.72 4.38 -0.97
N VAL A 324 -14.70 3.33 -0.16
CA VAL A 324 -15.90 2.63 0.32
C VAL A 324 -15.78 2.52 1.85
N PRO A 325 -16.86 2.71 2.62
CA PRO A 325 -16.81 2.51 4.06
C PRO A 325 -16.71 1.02 4.39
N GLU A 326 -16.12 0.69 5.54
CA GLU A 326 -16.13 -0.65 6.16
C GLU A 326 -15.62 -1.85 5.31
N ILE A 327 -15.03 -2.88 5.92
CA ILE A 327 -14.46 -4.02 5.17
C ILE A 327 -15.55 -4.84 4.46
N ALA A 328 -16.73 -5.00 5.07
CA ALA A 328 -17.81 -5.83 4.53
C ALA A 328 -18.37 -5.29 3.20
N LEU A 329 -18.50 -3.97 3.09
CA LEU A 329 -18.99 -3.30 1.88
C LEU A 329 -17.90 -3.22 0.79
N ILE A 330 -16.63 -3.22 1.19
CA ILE A 330 -15.50 -3.31 0.26
C ILE A 330 -15.56 -4.62 -0.52
N SER A 331 -15.74 -5.78 0.12
CA SER A 331 -15.74 -7.07 -0.60
C SER A 331 -16.85 -7.17 -1.67
N GLN A 332 -18.03 -6.58 -1.43
CA GLN A 332 -19.10 -6.56 -2.43
C GLN A 332 -18.78 -5.62 -3.60
N THR A 333 -18.31 -4.41 -3.28
CA THR A 333 -17.97 -3.40 -4.29
C THR A 333 -16.76 -3.85 -5.13
N GLU A 334 -15.76 -4.41 -4.47
CA GLU A 334 -14.58 -5.03 -5.07
C GLU A 334 -14.96 -6.11 -6.06
N ARG A 335 -15.81 -7.06 -5.68
CA ARG A 335 -16.27 -8.13 -6.59
C ARG A 335 -16.94 -7.57 -7.83
N ARG A 336 -17.79 -6.54 -7.70
CA ARG A 336 -18.45 -5.88 -8.84
C ARG A 336 -17.43 -5.19 -9.76
N PHE A 337 -16.52 -4.41 -9.19
CA PHE A 337 -15.49 -3.73 -9.98
C PHE A 337 -14.51 -4.73 -10.63
N ARG A 338 -14.15 -5.82 -9.96
CA ARG A 338 -13.34 -6.89 -10.54
C ARG A 338 -14.04 -7.62 -11.67
N ALA A 339 -15.33 -7.93 -11.51
CA ALA A 339 -16.15 -8.50 -12.59
C ALA A 339 -16.20 -7.56 -13.81
N ARG A 340 -16.24 -6.25 -13.56
CA ARG A 340 -16.35 -5.21 -14.59
C ARG A 340 -15.05 -4.88 -15.31
N PHE A 341 -13.96 -4.74 -14.56
CA PHE A 341 -12.70 -4.15 -15.03
C PHE A 341 -11.54 -5.14 -15.02
N GLY A 342 -11.74 -6.36 -14.53
CA GLY A 342 -10.76 -7.44 -14.52
C GLY A 342 -9.53 -7.09 -13.69
N ASP A 343 -8.35 -7.28 -14.28
CA ASP A 343 -7.06 -7.08 -13.62
C ASP A 343 -6.63 -5.62 -13.46
N ARG A 344 -7.41 -4.68 -13.99
CA ARG A 344 -7.14 -3.23 -13.87
C ARG A 344 -7.46 -2.66 -12.48
N VAL A 345 -7.94 -3.48 -11.54
CA VAL A 345 -8.32 -3.08 -10.19
C VAL A 345 -7.28 -3.53 -9.17
N ALA A 346 -6.88 -2.62 -8.29
CA ALA A 346 -6.13 -2.90 -7.08
C ALA A 346 -6.96 -2.58 -5.82
N ILE A 347 -6.72 -3.36 -4.78
CA ILE A 347 -7.52 -3.34 -3.54
C ILE A 347 -6.65 -2.93 -2.35
N LEU A 348 -7.15 -2.03 -1.51
CA LEU A 348 -6.44 -1.49 -0.35
C LEU A 348 -7.33 -1.39 0.90
N HIS A 349 -7.30 -2.41 1.76
CA HIS A 349 -7.96 -2.35 3.07
C HIS A 349 -7.14 -3.07 4.16
N SER A 350 -7.59 -2.93 5.41
CA SER A 350 -6.94 -3.50 6.60
C SER A 350 -6.98 -5.02 6.66
N GLY A 351 -7.92 -5.66 5.94
CA GLY A 351 -8.05 -7.12 5.87
C GLY A 351 -6.97 -7.81 5.05
N LEU A 352 -6.23 -7.07 4.22
CA LEU A 352 -5.08 -7.61 3.49
C LEU A 352 -3.87 -7.81 4.41
N SER A 353 -3.13 -8.91 4.19
CA SER A 353 -1.81 -9.10 4.76
C SER A 353 -0.85 -7.98 4.34
N ALA A 354 0.22 -7.76 5.11
CA ALA A 354 1.19 -6.73 4.79
C ALA A 354 1.83 -6.95 3.40
N GLY A 355 2.03 -8.22 3.01
CA GLY A 355 2.54 -8.59 1.68
C GLY A 355 1.56 -8.28 0.55
N GLU A 356 0.28 -8.65 0.69
CA GLU A 356 -0.75 -8.33 -0.32
C GLU A 356 -0.93 -6.83 -0.48
N ARG A 357 -0.98 -6.08 0.62
CA ARG A 357 -1.11 -4.63 0.56
C ARG A 357 0.07 -3.97 -0.13
N TYR A 358 1.29 -4.46 0.12
CA TYR A 358 2.48 -4.01 -0.58
C TYR A 358 2.42 -4.33 -2.07
N ASP A 359 2.03 -5.55 -2.42
CA ASP A 359 1.86 -5.99 -3.82
C ASP A 359 0.88 -5.07 -4.56
N GLN A 360 -0.31 -4.82 -4.00
CA GLN A 360 -1.30 -3.92 -4.59
C GLN A 360 -0.80 -2.47 -4.68
N TRP A 361 -0.07 -1.99 -3.66
CA TRP A 361 0.53 -0.66 -3.66
C TRP A 361 1.55 -0.49 -4.79
N VAL A 362 2.43 -1.48 -4.98
CA VAL A 362 3.44 -1.47 -6.04
C VAL A 362 2.77 -1.50 -7.42
N ARG A 363 1.74 -2.34 -7.62
CA ARG A 363 0.96 -2.36 -8.88
C ARG A 363 0.43 -0.97 -9.22
N ILE A 364 -0.10 -0.25 -8.24
CA ILE A 364 -0.60 1.12 -8.41
C ILE A 364 0.55 2.08 -8.73
N ALA A 365 1.66 2.03 -7.98
CA ALA A 365 2.80 2.94 -8.20
C ALA A 365 3.46 2.74 -9.59
N ARG A 366 3.45 1.50 -10.09
CA ARG A 366 3.93 1.11 -11.42
C ARG A 366 2.97 1.42 -12.55
N ASP A 367 1.77 1.94 -12.25
CA ASP A 367 0.74 2.23 -13.27
C ASP A 367 0.22 0.96 -13.99
N GLU A 368 0.33 -0.21 -13.35
CA GLU A 368 -0.15 -1.49 -13.89
C GLU A 368 -1.68 -1.67 -13.72
N VAL A 369 -2.31 -0.78 -12.96
CA VAL A 369 -3.74 -0.77 -12.66
C VAL A 369 -4.27 0.65 -12.81
N SER A 370 -5.49 0.78 -13.30
CA SER A 370 -6.14 2.08 -13.52
C SER A 370 -7.15 2.43 -12.42
N ILE A 371 -7.54 1.45 -11.58
CA ILE A 371 -8.51 1.64 -10.50
C ILE A 371 -7.90 1.19 -9.17
N ALA A 372 -7.96 2.04 -8.16
CA ALA A 372 -7.72 1.65 -6.77
C ALA A 372 -9.03 1.72 -5.98
N ILE A 373 -9.36 0.65 -5.26
CA ILE A 373 -10.55 0.57 -4.40
C ILE A 373 -10.09 0.28 -2.98
N GLY A 374 -10.70 0.94 -2.00
CA GLY A 374 -10.42 0.57 -0.63
C GLY A 374 -11.12 1.40 0.42
N ALA A 375 -10.72 1.15 1.67
CA ALA A 375 -11.20 1.88 2.83
C ALA A 375 -10.57 3.28 2.89
N ARG A 376 -10.72 3.95 4.04
CA ARG A 376 -10.13 5.27 4.33
C ARG A 376 -8.66 5.45 3.91
N SER A 377 -7.79 4.45 4.11
CA SER A 377 -6.36 4.55 3.79
C SER A 377 -6.06 4.56 2.28
N ALA A 378 -6.99 4.09 1.44
CA ALA A 378 -6.84 4.12 -0.01
C ALA A 378 -6.79 5.55 -0.55
N VAL A 379 -7.19 6.56 0.23
CA VAL A 379 -6.99 7.98 -0.12
C VAL A 379 -5.52 8.34 -0.38
N PHE A 380 -4.57 7.50 0.07
CA PHE A 380 -3.14 7.64 -0.19
C PHE A 380 -2.63 6.77 -1.35
N ALA A 381 -3.46 5.98 -2.03
CA ALA A 381 -3.04 5.11 -3.13
C ALA A 381 -2.21 5.88 -4.17
N PRO A 382 -1.06 5.39 -4.64
CA PRO A 382 -0.11 6.17 -5.45
C PRO A 382 -0.49 6.26 -6.94
N LEU A 383 -1.77 6.46 -7.25
CA LEU A 383 -2.29 6.61 -8.61
C LEU A 383 -1.68 7.82 -9.31
N LYS A 384 -1.34 7.64 -10.59
CA LYS A 384 -0.93 8.70 -11.51
C LYS A 384 -2.15 9.21 -12.28
N ASN A 385 -2.18 10.52 -12.57
CA ASN A 385 -3.21 11.16 -13.40
C ASN A 385 -4.66 10.81 -13.00
N ILE A 386 -5.05 11.11 -11.76
CA ILE A 386 -6.43 10.82 -11.31
C ILE A 386 -7.40 11.73 -12.06
N GLY A 387 -8.40 11.12 -12.71
CA GLY A 387 -9.51 11.85 -13.34
C GLY A 387 -10.71 11.98 -12.42
N ILE A 388 -10.91 11.00 -11.53
CA ILE A 388 -12.00 11.01 -10.56
C ILE A 388 -11.67 10.26 -9.27
N ILE A 389 -12.13 10.83 -8.15
CA ILE A 389 -12.18 10.20 -6.83
C ILE A 389 -13.64 10.05 -6.43
N ILE A 390 -14.09 8.82 -6.22
CA ILE A 390 -15.44 8.47 -5.79
C ILE A 390 -15.38 8.15 -4.30
N VAL A 391 -16.30 8.71 -3.51
CA VAL A 391 -16.47 8.40 -2.09
C VAL A 391 -17.89 7.89 -1.91
N ASP A 392 -18.04 6.58 -1.74
CA ASP A 392 -19.36 5.98 -1.50
C ASP A 392 -19.77 6.11 -0.04
N GLU A 393 -21.08 6.20 0.20
CA GLU A 393 -21.69 6.50 1.50
C GLU A 393 -20.90 7.55 2.31
N GLU A 394 -20.70 8.73 1.71
CA GLU A 394 -19.81 9.77 2.23
C GLU A 394 -20.10 10.25 3.67
N HIS A 395 -21.31 10.02 4.17
CA HIS A 395 -21.71 10.36 5.54
C HIS A 395 -21.09 9.44 6.61
N ASP A 396 -20.56 8.29 6.20
CA ASP A 396 -20.08 7.27 7.11
C ASP A 396 -18.91 7.77 7.97
N THR A 397 -19.00 7.53 9.29
CA THR A 397 -18.02 8.02 10.26
C THR A 397 -16.68 7.27 10.18
N SER A 398 -16.63 6.09 9.58
CA SER A 398 -15.41 5.28 9.42
C SER A 398 -14.34 5.96 8.56
N TYR A 399 -14.72 6.96 7.74
CA TYR A 399 -13.77 7.81 7.01
C TYR A 399 -12.90 8.68 7.92
N LYS A 400 -13.34 8.96 9.16
CA LYS A 400 -12.50 9.62 10.17
C LYS A 400 -11.55 8.60 10.79
N GLN A 401 -10.27 8.95 10.87
CA GLN A 401 -9.31 8.20 11.68
C GLN A 401 -9.14 8.84 13.06
N ASP A 402 -9.21 8.01 14.10
CA ASP A 402 -9.10 8.44 15.50
C ASP A 402 -7.69 8.29 16.11
N ASN A 403 -6.81 7.48 15.50
CA ASN A 403 -5.49 7.17 16.04
C ASN A 403 -4.34 7.65 15.12
N ARG A 404 -3.26 8.17 15.72
CA ARG A 404 -2.09 8.78 15.06
C ARG A 404 -2.49 10.00 14.20
N LEU A 405 -2.28 9.93 12.88
CA LEU A 405 -2.76 10.95 11.95
C LEU A 405 -4.30 10.92 11.94
N ARG A 406 -4.94 11.90 12.56
CA ARG A 406 -6.40 11.98 12.69
C ARG A 406 -7.07 12.63 11.47
N TYR A 407 -6.79 12.11 10.28
CA TYR A 407 -7.35 12.64 9.04
C TYR A 407 -8.81 12.19 8.81
N ASN A 408 -9.53 12.92 7.95
CA ASN A 408 -10.81 12.47 7.39
C ASN A 408 -10.60 12.15 5.90
N ALA A 409 -10.81 10.90 5.50
CA ALA A 409 -10.55 10.43 4.15
C ALA A 409 -11.49 11.08 3.10
N ARG A 410 -12.75 11.37 3.45
CA ARG A 410 -13.68 12.09 2.57
C ARG A 410 -13.16 13.50 2.27
N ASP A 411 -12.74 14.22 3.30
CA ASP A 411 -12.25 15.59 3.12
C ASP A 411 -10.93 15.59 2.34
N LEU A 412 -10.03 14.66 2.67
CA LEU A 412 -8.80 14.44 1.92
C LEU A 412 -9.06 14.05 0.46
N ALA A 413 -10.10 13.30 0.15
CA ALA A 413 -10.47 12.96 -1.22
C ALA A 413 -10.82 14.22 -2.03
N VAL A 414 -11.59 15.15 -1.45
CA VAL A 414 -11.92 16.43 -2.11
C VAL A 414 -10.67 17.28 -2.33
N VAL A 415 -9.80 17.36 -1.32
CA VAL A 415 -8.53 18.10 -1.43
C VAL A 415 -7.62 17.48 -2.48
N ARG A 416 -7.49 16.15 -2.48
CA ARG A 416 -6.67 15.42 -3.44
C ARG A 416 -7.21 15.62 -4.86
N ALA A 417 -8.52 15.56 -5.06
CA ALA A 417 -9.14 15.85 -6.35
C ALA A 417 -8.81 17.28 -6.80
N LYS A 418 -8.89 18.26 -5.90
CA LYS A 418 -8.53 19.65 -6.19
C LYS A 418 -7.09 19.80 -6.63
N GLN A 419 -6.15 19.18 -5.91
CA GLN A 419 -4.72 19.25 -6.23
C GLN A 419 -4.35 18.55 -7.54
N GLN A 420 -5.18 17.61 -8.00
CA GLN A 420 -4.97 16.89 -9.27
C GLN A 420 -5.87 17.38 -10.41
N ASN A 421 -6.62 18.48 -10.23
CA ASN A 421 -7.63 18.95 -11.19
C ASN A 421 -8.65 17.86 -11.60
N ALA A 422 -8.95 16.95 -10.67
CA ALA A 422 -9.83 15.81 -10.87
C ALA A 422 -11.25 16.09 -10.37
N VAL A 423 -12.18 15.20 -10.69
CA VAL A 423 -13.53 15.23 -10.13
C VAL A 423 -13.55 14.53 -8.76
N ALA A 424 -14.23 15.11 -7.77
CA ALA A 424 -14.64 14.41 -6.56
C ALA A 424 -16.15 14.11 -6.63
N LEU A 425 -16.55 12.84 -6.56
CA LEU A 425 -17.94 12.40 -6.54
C LEU A 425 -18.25 11.76 -5.19
N LEU A 426 -18.98 12.48 -4.34
CA LEU A 426 -19.43 11.99 -3.05
C LEU A 426 -20.85 11.44 -3.20
N GLY A 427 -21.05 10.15 -2.98
CA GLY A 427 -22.37 9.55 -3.10
C GLY A 427 -22.93 9.11 -1.76
N SER A 428 -24.23 9.30 -1.58
CA SER A 428 -24.93 8.76 -0.41
C SER A 428 -26.45 8.73 -0.59
N ALA A 429 -27.12 7.82 0.12
CA ALA A 429 -28.57 7.91 0.32
C ALA A 429 -28.96 8.93 1.39
N THR A 430 -28.09 9.18 2.36
CA THR A 430 -28.30 10.08 3.50
C THR A 430 -27.10 11.01 3.64
N PRO A 431 -26.96 12.03 2.77
CA PRO A 431 -25.81 12.92 2.78
C PRO A 431 -25.54 13.55 4.15
N SER A 432 -24.27 13.71 4.48
CA SER A 432 -23.85 14.44 5.66
C SER A 432 -24.30 15.90 5.59
N ILE A 433 -24.58 16.49 6.76
CA ILE A 433 -24.97 17.89 6.87
C ILE A 433 -23.92 18.81 6.24
N GLN A 434 -22.63 18.47 6.38
CA GLN A 434 -21.52 19.24 5.81
C GLN A 434 -21.53 19.22 4.28
N SER A 435 -21.67 18.04 3.66
CA SER A 435 -21.76 17.91 2.21
C SER A 435 -23.01 18.58 1.65
N TYR A 436 -24.15 18.44 2.34
CA TYR A 436 -25.39 19.13 1.98
C TYR A 436 -25.26 20.66 2.06
N TYR A 437 -24.63 21.17 3.13
CA TYR A 437 -24.34 22.59 3.30
C TYR A 437 -23.40 23.13 2.20
N ASN A 438 -22.40 22.35 1.79
CA ASN A 438 -21.53 22.72 0.67
C ASN A 438 -22.28 22.77 -0.67
N VAL A 439 -23.32 21.97 -0.86
CA VAL A 439 -24.21 22.12 -2.03
C VAL A 439 -25.04 23.40 -1.91
N LYS A 440 -25.62 23.68 -0.74
CA LYS A 440 -26.41 24.90 -0.49
C LYS A 440 -25.62 26.19 -0.65
N THR A 441 -24.32 26.15 -0.34
CA THR A 441 -23.38 27.28 -0.51
C THR A 441 -22.63 27.24 -1.84
N GLU A 442 -23.07 26.41 -2.79
CA GLU A 442 -22.53 26.30 -4.16
C GLU A 442 -21.05 25.87 -4.26
N LYS A 443 -20.46 25.40 -3.16
CA LYS A 443 -19.13 24.79 -3.18
C LYS A 443 -19.14 23.43 -3.89
N PHE A 444 -20.23 22.67 -3.74
CA PHE A 444 -20.46 21.38 -4.40
C PHE A 444 -21.64 21.47 -5.37
N LYS A 445 -21.61 20.69 -6.44
CA LYS A 445 -22.73 20.54 -7.39
C LYS A 445 -23.63 19.37 -6.97
N GLY A 446 -24.89 19.62 -6.66
CA GLY A 446 -25.87 18.56 -6.38
C GLY A 446 -26.30 17.81 -7.65
N VAL A 447 -26.39 16.48 -7.56
CA VAL A 447 -27.01 15.58 -8.53
C VAL A 447 -27.84 14.54 -7.78
N ILE A 448 -29.04 14.21 -8.27
CA ILE A 448 -30.03 13.44 -7.51
C ILE A 448 -30.52 12.25 -8.35
N LEU A 449 -30.70 11.09 -7.70
CA LEU A 449 -31.44 9.95 -8.22
C LEU A 449 -32.66 9.72 -7.31
N THR A 450 -33.86 9.93 -7.84
CA THR A 450 -35.09 9.93 -7.04
C THR A 450 -35.73 8.56 -6.95
N GLU A 451 -35.52 7.70 -7.95
CA GLU A 451 -36.20 6.40 -8.06
C GLU A 451 -35.27 5.21 -7.81
N ARG A 452 -35.83 4.12 -7.29
CA ARG A 452 -35.13 2.82 -7.21
C ARG A 452 -35.14 2.15 -8.57
N VAL A 453 -34.05 1.44 -8.89
CA VAL A 453 -34.01 0.56 -10.06
C VAL A 453 -35.14 -0.48 -9.92
N GLU A 454 -35.94 -0.67 -10.98
CA GLU A 454 -37.11 -1.56 -11.03
C GLU A 454 -38.31 -1.17 -10.12
N ASN A 455 -38.46 0.08 -9.68
CA ASN A 455 -39.65 0.55 -8.91
C ASN A 455 -39.99 -0.29 -7.66
N ARG A 456 -38.98 -0.85 -6.98
CA ARG A 456 -39.19 -1.64 -5.75
C ARG A 456 -39.79 -0.77 -4.64
N SER A 457 -40.89 -1.25 -4.04
CA SER A 457 -41.61 -0.52 -2.98
C SER A 457 -40.77 -0.25 -1.73
N LEU A 458 -41.08 0.84 -1.02
CA LEU A 458 -40.52 1.12 0.30
C LEU A 458 -41.08 0.14 1.34
N PRO A 459 -40.31 -0.22 2.39
CA PRO A 459 -40.85 -1.00 3.49
C PRO A 459 -42.03 -0.25 4.14
N LYS A 460 -43.06 -0.98 4.58
CA LYS A 460 -44.16 -0.39 5.35
C LYS A 460 -43.62 0.07 6.70
N VAL A 461 -43.69 1.36 6.97
CA VAL A 461 -43.28 1.96 8.25
C VAL A 461 -44.53 2.31 9.05
N THR A 462 -44.60 1.83 10.28
CA THR A 462 -45.68 2.17 11.23
C THR A 462 -45.08 2.91 12.42
N VAL A 463 -45.61 4.08 12.74
CA VAL A 463 -45.23 4.82 13.95
C VAL A 463 -46.06 4.29 15.11
N VAL A 464 -45.40 3.68 16.09
CA VAL A 464 -46.06 3.17 17.30
C VAL A 464 -45.94 4.22 18.41
N ASP A 465 -47.07 4.73 18.87
CA ASP A 465 -47.12 5.64 20.02
C ASP A 465 -47.01 4.85 21.33
N LEU A 466 -45.81 4.82 21.92
CA LEU A 466 -45.54 4.11 23.17
C LEU A 466 -46.37 4.63 24.36
N ARG A 467 -46.98 5.82 24.28
CA ARG A 467 -47.91 6.31 25.32
C ARG A 467 -49.23 5.55 25.32
N LYS A 468 -49.59 4.93 24.19
CA LYS A 468 -50.83 4.15 24.00
C LYS A 468 -50.62 2.65 24.22
N SER A 469 -49.38 2.18 24.29
CA SER A 469 -49.03 0.77 24.56
C SER A 469 -48.63 0.59 26.03
N ARG A 470 -49.61 0.45 26.93
CA ARG A 470 -49.38 0.21 28.37
C ARG A 470 -49.29 -1.26 28.79
N ASP A 471 -49.56 -2.20 27.90
CA ASP A 471 -49.60 -3.62 28.25
C ASP A 471 -48.49 -4.40 27.56
N VAL A 472 -47.45 -4.67 28.33
CA VAL A 472 -46.74 -5.95 28.56
C VAL A 472 -45.38 -5.56 29.17
N ARG A 473 -45.36 -5.32 30.49
CA ARG A 473 -44.12 -5.48 31.24
C ARG A 473 -43.80 -6.97 31.19
N GLY A 474 -42.61 -7.32 30.70
CA GLY A 474 -42.15 -8.70 30.61
C GLY A 474 -42.35 -9.43 31.93
N SER A 475 -43.17 -10.48 31.88
CA SER A 475 -43.32 -11.52 32.90
C SER A 475 -42.19 -12.53 32.81
#